data_AF-A0A241RQX9-F1
#
_entry.id   AF-A0A241RQX9-F1
#
_cell.length_a   1.000
_cell.length_b   1.000
_cell.length_c   1.000
_cell.angle_alpha   90.00
_cell.angle_beta   90.00
_cell.angle_gamma   90.00
#
_symmetry.space_group_name_H-M   'P 1'
#
loop_
_entity.id
_entity.type
_entity.pdbx_description
1 polymer ?
#
loop_
_entity_poly.entity_id
_entity_poly.type
_entity_poly.pdbx_seq_one_letter_code
_entity_poly.pdbx_strand_id
1 'polypeptide(L)'
;MKSMLGHLLMAGTLLVAGSMPIVANAAENRSGSTNLQAEFTKSTSTVTPVDPTDPNTPSTGGDDNNGATPGGDLSLIYVSKSLGYGTHEIDVLNDQQYTPDLTSANTNLWKGNMVVEVSDVRGTNAGWKLTVTGSNLTGVDGTTAKGATLSLPKGDVSNSGTDANGAVATASEVALNGTVGSSAVLNAAKGGGAGVTVSQLNPSNLTLNIKANTVKAQTYSGNLNWTLSDLPAE
;
A
#
# COMPACT_ATOMS: atom_id res chain seq x y z
N MET A 1 -29.84 80.46 88.76
CA MET A 1 -31.31 80.56 88.76
C MET A 1 -31.81 80.40 87.32
N LYS A 2 -32.73 79.45 87.10
CA LYS A 2 -33.75 79.36 86.01
C LYS A 2 -33.24 79.42 84.56
N SER A 3 -33.09 78.29 83.86
CA SER A 3 -34.12 77.57 83.08
C SER A 3 -34.85 78.41 82.03
N MET A 4 -34.71 78.06 80.74
CA MET A 4 -35.72 77.97 79.67
C MET A 4 -34.96 77.49 78.41
N LEU A 5 -35.00 76.21 78.01
CA LEU A 5 -36.07 75.50 77.30
C LEU A 5 -36.57 76.24 76.05
N GLY A 6 -36.12 75.78 74.88
CA GLY A 6 -36.46 76.33 73.56
C GLY A 6 -36.33 75.29 72.45
N HIS A 7 -37.31 74.39 72.38
CA HIS A 7 -37.93 73.76 71.20
C HIS A 7 -37.08 73.32 69.99
N LEU A 8 -36.87 72.00 69.94
CA LEU A 8 -37.37 71.09 68.89
C LEU A 8 -37.56 71.66 67.47
N LEU A 9 -36.65 71.30 66.55
CA LEU A 9 -36.99 71.08 65.15
C LEU A 9 -36.35 69.77 64.69
N MET A 10 -37.21 68.82 64.36
CA MET A 10 -36.90 67.47 63.90
C MET A 10 -36.70 67.53 62.37
N ALA A 11 -35.51 67.18 61.88
CA ALA A 11 -35.26 67.05 60.45
C ALA A 11 -34.29 65.89 60.17
N GLY A 12 -34.85 64.83 59.59
CA GLY A 12 -34.24 64.04 58.53
C GLY A 12 -32.97 63.25 58.87
N THR A 13 -33.16 61.97 59.17
CA THR A 13 -32.18 60.91 58.92
C THR A 13 -31.55 61.02 57.53
N LEU A 14 -30.22 61.02 57.46
CA LEU A 14 -29.51 60.46 56.31
C LEU A 14 -28.29 59.67 56.81
N LEU A 15 -28.50 58.36 56.97
CA LEU A 15 -27.39 57.40 56.96
C LEU A 15 -26.72 57.51 55.60
N VAL A 16 -25.56 58.19 55.53
CA VAL A 16 -24.67 58.00 54.38
C VAL A 16 -23.90 56.71 54.65
N ALA A 17 -24.51 55.60 54.26
CA ALA A 17 -23.78 54.36 54.01
C ALA A 17 -22.73 54.68 52.95
N GLY A 18 -21.46 54.77 53.36
CA GLY A 18 -20.34 54.87 52.42
C GLY A 18 -20.37 53.63 51.53
N SER A 19 -20.84 53.80 50.30
CA SER A 19 -20.74 52.78 49.27
C SER A 19 -19.26 52.50 49.03
N MET A 20 -18.79 51.32 49.40
CA MET A 20 -17.54 50.83 48.84
C MET A 20 -17.71 50.79 47.32
N PRO A 21 -16.76 51.29 46.51
CA PRO A 21 -16.81 51.06 45.08
C PRO A 21 -16.74 49.55 44.85
N ILE A 22 -17.82 48.95 44.35
CA ILE A 22 -17.76 47.63 43.75
C ILE A 22 -16.92 47.81 42.48
N VAL A 23 -15.65 47.45 42.53
CA VAL A 23 -14.86 47.29 41.31
C VAL A 23 -15.43 46.07 40.60
N ALA A 24 -16.32 46.32 39.64
CA ALA A 24 -16.72 45.31 38.69
C ALA A 24 -15.48 44.95 37.86
N ASN A 25 -14.81 43.84 38.19
CA ASN A 25 -13.84 43.24 37.28
C ASN A 25 -14.64 42.78 36.05
N ALA A 26 -14.54 43.51 34.94
CA ALA A 26 -15.03 43.01 33.68
C ALA A 26 -14.31 41.69 33.42
N ALA A 27 -15.06 40.59 33.21
CA ALA A 27 -14.46 39.32 32.85
C ALA A 27 -13.65 39.52 31.58
N GLU A 28 -12.32 39.45 31.68
CA GLU A 28 -11.43 39.63 30.54
C GLU A 28 -11.69 38.51 29.52
N ASN A 29 -12.38 38.83 28.44
CA ASN A 29 -12.64 37.89 27.35
C ASN A 29 -11.37 37.72 26.51
N ARG A 30 -10.53 36.75 26.89
CA ARG A 30 -9.19 36.50 26.30
C ARG A 30 -9.11 35.22 25.46
N SER A 31 -10.25 34.58 25.22
CA SER A 31 -10.34 33.34 24.47
C SER A 31 -11.16 33.53 23.19
N GLY A 32 -10.69 32.95 22.10
CA GLY A 32 -11.43 32.82 20.85
C GLY A 32 -11.24 31.41 20.28
N SER A 33 -12.16 30.99 19.42
CA SER A 33 -12.06 29.76 18.66
C SER A 33 -12.40 30.04 17.20
N THR A 34 -11.69 29.38 16.29
CA THR A 34 -11.97 29.40 14.86
C THR A 34 -12.30 27.98 14.43
N ASN A 35 -13.46 27.80 13.79
CA ASN A 35 -13.82 26.52 13.19
C ASN A 35 -13.11 26.37 11.85
N LEU A 36 -12.43 25.24 11.66
CA LEU A 36 -11.81 24.86 10.39
C LEU A 36 -12.59 23.69 9.78
N GLN A 37 -12.91 23.80 8.49
CA GLN A 37 -13.58 22.76 7.72
C GLN A 37 -12.88 22.63 6.36
N ALA A 38 -12.70 21.40 5.92
CA ALA A 38 -12.27 21.06 4.56
C ALA A 38 -12.98 19.78 4.14
N GLU A 39 -13.28 19.66 2.85
CA GLU A 39 -13.83 18.46 2.22
C GLU A 39 -12.82 17.94 1.20
N PHE A 40 -12.63 16.62 1.17
CA PHE A 40 -11.73 15.94 0.24
C PHE A 40 -12.51 14.92 -0.56
N THR A 41 -12.26 14.87 -1.87
CA THR A 41 -12.84 13.89 -2.78
C THR A 41 -11.75 12.98 -3.32
N LYS A 42 -12.14 11.79 -3.83
CA LYS A 42 -11.19 10.87 -4.46
C LYS A 42 -10.53 11.48 -5.70
N SER A 43 -9.36 10.98 -6.06
CA SER A 43 -8.75 11.33 -7.35
C SER A 43 -9.53 10.71 -8.50
N THR A 44 -9.62 11.43 -9.63
CA THR A 44 -10.22 10.93 -10.88
C THR A 44 -9.17 10.66 -11.97
N SER A 45 -7.91 10.99 -11.70
CA SER A 45 -6.81 10.76 -12.63
C SER A 45 -6.30 9.33 -12.54
N THR A 46 -5.88 8.79 -13.68
CA THR A 46 -5.06 7.58 -13.73
C THR A 46 -3.74 7.81 -12.99
N VAL A 47 -3.31 6.82 -12.22
CA VAL A 47 -2.02 6.83 -11.54
C VAL A 47 -1.03 6.01 -12.36
N THR A 48 0.11 6.61 -12.71
CA THR A 48 1.20 5.96 -13.43
C THR A 48 2.18 5.30 -12.45
N PRO A 49 2.98 4.32 -12.91
CA PRO A 49 4.04 3.74 -12.10
C PRO A 49 5.01 4.78 -11.53
N VAL A 50 5.58 4.46 -10.37
CA VAL A 50 6.53 5.31 -9.63
C VAL A 50 7.93 4.70 -9.66
N ASP A 51 8.94 5.45 -9.23
CA ASP A 51 10.27 4.87 -9.03
C ASP A 51 10.19 3.86 -7.87
N PRO A 52 10.55 2.57 -8.07
CA PRO A 52 10.39 1.57 -7.02
C PRO A 52 11.33 1.79 -5.82
N THR A 53 12.37 2.62 -5.96
CA THR A 53 13.25 3.04 -4.87
C THR A 53 12.85 4.37 -4.23
N ASP A 54 11.92 5.10 -4.84
CA ASP A 54 11.32 6.32 -4.31
C ASP A 54 9.86 6.45 -4.77
N PRO A 55 8.91 5.84 -4.06
CA PRO A 55 7.49 5.82 -4.47
C PRO A 55 6.80 7.20 -4.51
N ASN A 56 7.49 8.28 -4.12
CA ASN A 56 6.99 9.65 -4.26
C ASN A 56 7.29 10.26 -5.63
N THR A 57 8.14 9.62 -6.42
CA THR A 57 8.63 10.13 -7.69
C THR A 57 8.04 9.31 -8.83
N PRO A 58 7.29 9.90 -9.78
CA PRO A 58 6.82 9.20 -10.97
C PRO A 58 7.97 8.58 -11.78
N SER A 59 7.74 7.43 -12.41
CA SER A 59 8.72 6.83 -13.32
C SER A 59 8.99 7.75 -14.52
N THR A 60 10.26 7.82 -14.95
CA THR A 60 10.69 8.58 -16.14
C THR A 60 11.16 7.65 -17.28
N GLY A 61 10.67 6.40 -17.34
CA GLY A 61 11.00 5.42 -18.40
C GLY A 61 11.58 4.11 -17.89
N GLY A 62 11.49 3.80 -16.60
CA GLY A 62 11.86 2.48 -16.07
C GLY A 62 10.75 1.43 -16.21
N ASP A 63 9.55 1.86 -16.60
CA ASP A 63 8.32 1.09 -16.61
C ASP A 63 7.94 0.49 -17.98
N ASP A 64 8.81 0.60 -18.99
CA ASP A 64 8.56 0.07 -20.35
C ASP A 64 8.25 -1.45 -20.37
N ASN A 65 8.71 -2.18 -19.35
CA ASN A 65 8.44 -3.60 -19.16
C ASN A 65 7.30 -3.87 -18.16
N ASN A 66 6.27 -3.05 -18.20
CA ASN A 66 5.06 -3.23 -17.42
C ASN A 66 4.18 -4.35 -18.02
N GLY A 67 3.90 -5.37 -17.22
CA GLY A 67 2.94 -6.44 -17.50
C GLY A 67 1.50 -6.15 -17.06
N ALA A 68 1.27 -4.99 -16.44
CA ALA A 68 -0.04 -4.49 -16.03
C ALA A 68 -0.48 -3.31 -16.91
N THR A 69 -1.58 -2.65 -16.54
CA THR A 69 -2.06 -1.45 -17.21
C THR A 69 -2.43 -0.42 -16.15
N PRO A 70 -1.77 0.76 -16.12
CA PRO A 70 -2.11 1.83 -15.21
C PRO A 70 -3.59 2.22 -15.30
N GLY A 71 -4.21 2.48 -14.14
CA GLY A 71 -5.64 2.77 -14.03
C GLY A 71 -5.96 3.79 -12.93
N GLY A 72 -7.25 4.02 -12.69
CA GLY A 72 -7.77 4.87 -11.60
C GLY A 72 -8.33 4.04 -10.44
N ASP A 73 -8.85 4.73 -9.42
CA ASP A 73 -9.41 4.10 -8.21
C ASP A 73 -8.44 3.11 -7.54
N LEU A 74 -8.75 1.81 -7.53
CA LEU A 74 -7.85 0.74 -7.13
C LEU A 74 -7.31 0.06 -8.38
N SER A 75 -5.99 0.07 -8.57
CA SER A 75 -5.36 -0.44 -9.79
C SER A 75 -4.02 -1.11 -9.53
N LEU A 76 -3.79 -2.24 -10.21
CA LEU A 76 -2.45 -2.81 -10.37
C LEU A 76 -1.77 -2.01 -11.48
N ILE A 77 -0.92 -1.07 -11.10
CA ILE A 77 -0.32 -0.12 -12.05
C ILE A 77 0.98 -0.64 -12.63
N TYR A 78 1.68 -1.55 -11.95
CA TYR A 78 2.87 -2.21 -12.48
C TYR A 78 3.01 -3.67 -12.01
N VAL A 79 3.48 -4.53 -12.92
CA VAL A 79 4.13 -5.80 -12.56
C VAL A 79 5.23 -6.11 -13.58
N SER A 80 6.38 -6.62 -13.15
CA SER A 80 7.44 -7.05 -14.08
C SER A 80 6.91 -8.02 -15.14
N LYS A 81 7.07 -7.68 -16.42
CA LYS A 81 6.43 -8.37 -17.55
C LYS A 81 6.85 -9.83 -17.75
N SER A 82 8.10 -10.18 -17.45
CA SER A 82 8.61 -11.53 -17.68
C SER A 82 9.86 -11.85 -16.86
N LEU A 83 10.08 -13.15 -16.66
CA LEU A 83 11.24 -13.73 -15.98
C LEU A 83 11.81 -14.82 -16.89
N GLY A 84 13.09 -14.70 -17.26
CA GLY A 84 13.84 -15.73 -17.96
C GLY A 84 14.67 -16.55 -16.98
N TYR A 85 14.72 -17.87 -17.17
CA TYR A 85 15.50 -18.77 -16.32
C TYR A 85 16.75 -19.33 -17.03
N GLY A 86 17.03 -18.90 -18.25
CA GLY A 86 18.18 -19.39 -19.03
C GLY A 86 18.00 -20.84 -19.52
N THR A 87 19.12 -21.49 -19.85
CA THR A 87 19.18 -22.87 -20.36
C THR A 87 19.91 -23.75 -19.35
N HIS A 88 19.37 -24.93 -19.07
CA HIS A 88 19.93 -25.90 -18.12
C HIS A 88 19.93 -27.31 -18.69
N GLU A 89 20.91 -28.12 -18.30
CA GLU A 89 20.87 -29.56 -18.57
C GLU A 89 19.81 -30.24 -17.71
N ILE A 90 19.24 -31.34 -18.20
CA ILE A 90 18.23 -32.09 -17.45
C ILE A 90 18.92 -32.92 -16.38
N ASP A 91 18.53 -32.73 -15.12
CA ASP A 91 18.83 -33.67 -14.05
C ASP A 91 17.67 -34.70 -13.93
N VAL A 92 18.01 -35.96 -14.19
CA VAL A 92 17.08 -37.09 -14.10
C VAL A 92 17.07 -37.76 -12.72
N LEU A 93 18.00 -37.38 -11.85
CA LEU A 93 18.17 -37.96 -10.51
C LEU A 93 17.62 -37.05 -9.41
N ASN A 94 17.69 -35.73 -9.57
CA ASN A 94 17.35 -34.77 -8.51
C ASN A 94 16.41 -33.66 -8.98
N ASP A 95 15.55 -33.21 -8.07
CA ASP A 95 14.78 -31.98 -8.22
C ASP A 95 15.73 -30.78 -8.29
N GLN A 96 15.42 -29.80 -9.15
CA GLN A 96 16.25 -28.63 -9.39
C GLN A 96 15.52 -27.35 -9.04
N GLN A 97 16.29 -26.34 -8.63
CA GLN A 97 15.82 -24.98 -8.36
C GLN A 97 16.68 -24.00 -9.15
N TYR A 98 16.04 -23.13 -9.91
CA TYR A 98 16.71 -22.15 -10.76
C TYR A 98 16.28 -20.74 -10.40
N THR A 99 17.24 -19.84 -10.22
CA THR A 99 16.97 -18.40 -10.14
C THR A 99 16.85 -17.79 -11.54
N PRO A 100 16.27 -16.58 -11.70
CA PRO A 100 16.21 -15.91 -12.98
C PRO A 100 17.62 -15.64 -13.50
N ASP A 101 17.79 -15.84 -14.81
CA ASP A 101 18.96 -15.39 -15.54
C ASP A 101 18.83 -13.89 -15.78
N LEU A 102 19.59 -13.09 -15.02
CA LEU A 102 19.58 -11.63 -15.07
C LEU A 102 20.12 -11.07 -16.39
N THR A 103 20.80 -11.88 -17.19
CA THR A 103 21.34 -11.50 -18.51
C THR A 103 20.40 -11.84 -19.66
N SER A 104 19.34 -12.60 -19.38
CA SER A 104 18.37 -13.02 -20.40
C SER A 104 17.53 -11.84 -20.89
N ALA A 105 17.34 -11.74 -22.21
CA ALA A 105 16.39 -10.80 -22.82
C ALA A 105 14.92 -11.06 -22.41
N ASN A 106 14.63 -12.23 -21.83
CA ASN A 106 13.31 -12.57 -21.30
C ASN A 106 13.13 -12.17 -19.83
N THR A 107 14.18 -11.64 -19.18
CA THR A 107 14.14 -11.19 -17.79
C THR A 107 13.98 -9.68 -17.74
N ASN A 108 12.82 -9.24 -17.26
CA ASN A 108 12.45 -7.82 -17.21
C ASN A 108 12.33 -7.36 -15.76
N LEU A 109 13.47 -6.99 -15.18
CA LEU A 109 13.54 -6.48 -13.81
C LEU A 109 13.69 -4.95 -13.81
N TRP A 110 13.02 -4.31 -12.87
CA TRP A 110 13.14 -2.87 -12.67
C TRP A 110 14.12 -2.61 -11.54
N LYS A 111 15.21 -1.89 -11.85
CA LYS A 111 16.32 -1.63 -10.93
C LYS A 111 16.89 -2.91 -10.29
N GLY A 112 16.88 -4.00 -11.04
CA GLY A 112 17.41 -5.30 -10.61
C GLY A 112 16.45 -6.13 -9.74
N ASN A 113 15.22 -5.67 -9.50
CA ASN A 113 14.20 -6.40 -8.75
C ASN A 113 13.00 -6.76 -9.62
N MET A 114 12.28 -7.81 -9.22
CA MET A 114 10.91 -8.00 -9.69
C MET A 114 10.02 -7.03 -8.92
N VAL A 115 9.25 -6.21 -9.62
CA VAL A 115 8.46 -5.13 -9.01
C VAL A 115 6.98 -5.35 -9.23
N VAL A 116 6.20 -5.00 -8.21
CA VAL A 116 4.74 -4.96 -8.25
C VAL A 116 4.28 -3.65 -7.63
N GLU A 117 3.38 -2.93 -8.28
CA GLU A 117 2.84 -1.67 -7.77
C GLU A 117 1.31 -1.63 -7.80
N VAL A 118 0.72 -1.21 -6.69
CA VAL A 118 -0.73 -1.02 -6.53
C VAL A 118 -0.98 0.43 -6.17
N SER A 119 -1.90 1.09 -6.87
CA SER A 119 -2.43 2.40 -6.52
C SER A 119 -3.83 2.26 -5.94
N ASP A 120 -4.09 2.92 -4.81
CA ASP A 120 -5.44 3.10 -4.27
C ASP A 120 -5.70 4.59 -3.96
N VAL A 121 -6.49 5.22 -4.83
CA VAL A 121 -6.90 6.63 -4.69
C VAL A 121 -8.38 6.79 -4.35
N ARG A 122 -9.05 5.69 -3.92
CA ARG A 122 -10.49 5.69 -3.63
C ARG A 122 -10.86 6.55 -2.42
N GLY A 123 -9.92 6.76 -1.50
CA GLY A 123 -10.13 7.52 -0.24
C GLY A 123 -11.02 6.81 0.79
N THR A 124 -11.43 5.57 0.53
CA THR A 124 -12.29 4.78 1.42
C THR A 124 -11.49 3.94 2.43
N ASN A 125 -10.20 3.72 2.18
CA ASN A 125 -9.32 2.82 2.94
C ASN A 125 -9.95 1.45 3.18
N ALA A 126 -10.67 0.91 2.18
CA ALA A 126 -11.34 -0.37 2.28
C ALA A 126 -10.37 -1.57 2.40
N GLY A 127 -9.10 -1.35 2.04
CA GLY A 127 -8.11 -2.41 1.86
C GLY A 127 -8.21 -3.05 0.47
N TRP A 128 -7.29 -3.96 0.20
CA TRP A 128 -7.18 -4.70 -1.06
C TRP A 128 -6.24 -5.89 -0.91
N LYS A 129 -6.34 -6.85 -1.83
CA LYS A 129 -5.49 -8.04 -1.88
C LYS A 129 -5.04 -8.32 -3.30
N LEU A 130 -3.74 -8.53 -3.48
CA LEU A 130 -3.14 -8.99 -4.71
C LEU A 130 -2.78 -10.47 -4.60
N THR A 131 -3.28 -11.24 -5.55
CA THR A 131 -3.01 -12.68 -5.68
C THR A 131 -2.42 -13.02 -7.04
N VAL A 132 -1.80 -14.19 -7.14
CA VAL A 132 -1.21 -14.71 -8.37
C VAL A 132 -1.59 -16.18 -8.57
N THR A 133 -1.81 -16.56 -9.83
CA THR A 133 -1.94 -17.97 -10.27
C THR A 133 -0.92 -18.26 -11.36
N GLY A 134 -0.55 -19.53 -11.53
CA GLY A 134 0.37 -19.98 -12.57
C GLY A 134 -0.35 -20.83 -13.62
N SER A 135 -0.13 -20.54 -14.90
CA SER A 135 -0.51 -21.46 -15.98
C SER A 135 0.34 -22.73 -15.94
N ASN A 136 -0.02 -23.72 -16.76
CA ASN A 136 0.87 -24.84 -17.02
C ASN A 136 2.21 -24.34 -17.57
N LEU A 137 3.32 -24.77 -16.97
CA LEU A 137 4.63 -24.68 -17.60
C LEU A 137 4.72 -25.75 -18.69
N THR A 138 4.69 -25.34 -19.94
CA THR A 138 4.41 -26.21 -21.08
C THR A 138 5.54 -26.14 -22.10
N GLY A 139 6.04 -27.30 -22.52
CA GLY A 139 7.03 -27.44 -23.57
C GLY A 139 6.45 -27.13 -24.95
N VAL A 140 7.31 -26.81 -25.92
CA VAL A 140 6.88 -26.56 -27.32
C VAL A 140 6.12 -27.73 -27.95
N ASP A 141 6.34 -28.97 -27.49
CA ASP A 141 5.61 -30.17 -27.91
C ASP A 141 4.28 -30.41 -27.16
N GLY A 142 3.88 -29.51 -26.25
CA GLY A 142 2.69 -29.63 -25.41
C GLY A 142 2.89 -30.42 -24.10
N THR A 143 4.09 -30.94 -23.82
CA THR A 143 4.38 -31.63 -22.56
C THR A 143 4.35 -30.64 -21.39
N THR A 144 3.56 -30.91 -20.36
CA THR A 144 3.58 -30.11 -19.12
C THR A 144 4.70 -30.57 -18.17
N ALA A 145 5.44 -29.62 -17.60
CA ALA A 145 6.38 -29.86 -16.49
C ALA A 145 5.60 -30.15 -15.20
N LYS A 146 5.30 -31.43 -14.95
CA LYS A 146 4.45 -31.85 -13.83
C LYS A 146 5.10 -31.49 -12.48
N GLY A 147 4.32 -30.89 -11.59
CA GLY A 147 4.80 -30.51 -10.25
C GLY A 147 5.76 -29.32 -10.23
N ALA A 148 5.91 -28.60 -11.34
CA ALA A 148 6.67 -27.35 -11.37
C ALA A 148 5.99 -26.28 -10.50
N THR A 149 6.79 -25.58 -9.71
CA THR A 149 6.34 -24.44 -8.89
C THR A 149 7.26 -23.25 -9.07
N LEU A 150 6.74 -22.07 -8.75
CA LEU A 150 7.52 -20.85 -8.65
C LEU A 150 7.44 -20.33 -7.20
N SER A 151 8.57 -20.26 -6.52
CA SER A 151 8.65 -19.64 -5.19
C SER A 151 8.85 -18.13 -5.34
N LEU A 152 7.86 -17.35 -4.91
CA LEU A 152 7.93 -15.90 -4.79
C LEU A 152 8.41 -15.54 -3.37
N PRO A 153 9.55 -14.84 -3.21
CA PRO A 153 9.98 -14.39 -1.90
C PRO A 153 9.03 -13.32 -1.37
N LYS A 154 9.10 -13.09 -0.05
CA LYS A 154 8.49 -11.90 0.55
C LYS A 154 9.18 -10.66 -0.04
N GLY A 155 8.41 -9.76 -0.64
CA GLY A 155 8.92 -8.50 -1.16
C GLY A 155 9.20 -7.48 -0.05
N ASP A 156 10.14 -6.58 -0.34
CA ASP A 156 10.38 -5.37 0.44
C ASP A 156 9.34 -4.31 0.04
N VAL A 157 8.52 -3.90 1.00
CA VAL A 157 7.37 -3.02 0.76
C VAL A 157 7.70 -1.57 1.13
N SER A 158 7.36 -0.64 0.25
CA SER A 158 7.39 0.81 0.47
C SER A 158 6.14 1.46 -0.12
N ASN A 159 5.82 2.70 0.28
CA ASN A 159 4.67 3.42 -0.25
C ASN A 159 4.94 4.91 -0.45
N SER A 160 4.08 5.56 -1.24
CA SER A 160 4.05 7.02 -1.40
C SER A 160 3.61 7.69 -0.09
N GLY A 161 4.09 8.90 0.15
CA GLY A 161 3.94 9.60 1.41
C GLY A 161 5.05 9.26 2.41
N THR A 162 4.94 9.80 3.62
CA THR A 162 5.92 9.57 4.71
C THR A 162 5.47 8.51 5.70
N ASP A 163 4.16 8.35 5.87
CA ASP A 163 3.58 7.39 6.80
C ASP A 163 3.34 6.06 6.10
N ALA A 164 3.54 4.96 6.84
CA ALA A 164 3.26 3.62 6.33
C ALA A 164 1.77 3.45 6.03
N ASN A 165 1.42 2.99 4.83
CA ASN A 165 0.02 2.77 4.47
C ASN A 165 -0.54 1.42 4.96
N GLY A 166 0.26 0.62 5.66
CA GLY A 166 -0.16 -0.65 6.25
C GLY A 166 -0.20 -1.84 5.29
N ALA A 167 0.33 -1.71 4.06
CA ALA A 167 0.46 -2.84 3.16
C ALA A 167 1.56 -3.81 3.60
N VAL A 168 1.34 -5.11 3.40
CA VAL A 168 2.27 -6.19 3.78
C VAL A 168 2.39 -7.22 2.66
N ALA A 169 3.64 -7.63 2.40
CA ALA A 169 3.95 -8.70 1.45
C ALA A 169 4.07 -10.06 2.15
N THR A 170 3.75 -11.11 1.42
CA THR A 170 3.79 -12.51 1.86
C THR A 170 4.58 -13.34 0.85
N ALA A 171 5.51 -14.17 1.34
CA ALA A 171 6.16 -15.17 0.50
C ALA A 171 5.15 -16.25 0.11
N SER A 172 5.23 -16.75 -1.12
CA SER A 172 4.23 -17.65 -1.68
C SER A 172 4.86 -18.66 -2.64
N GLU A 173 4.27 -19.84 -2.74
CA GLU A 173 4.61 -20.82 -3.77
C GLU A 173 3.46 -20.94 -4.76
N VAL A 174 3.74 -20.67 -6.04
CA VAL A 174 2.76 -20.71 -7.12
C VAL A 174 2.92 -22.00 -7.88
N ALA A 175 1.88 -22.83 -7.91
CA ALA A 175 1.86 -24.01 -8.77
C ALA A 175 1.76 -23.61 -10.25
N LEU A 176 2.63 -24.15 -11.10
CA LEU A 176 2.64 -23.92 -12.55
C LEU A 176 1.89 -25.05 -13.28
N ASN A 177 0.65 -25.29 -12.84
CA ASN A 177 -0.18 -26.41 -13.27
C ASN A 177 -1.58 -25.98 -13.75
N GLY A 178 -1.80 -24.68 -13.95
CA GLY A 178 -3.06 -24.14 -14.47
C GLY A 178 -4.26 -24.31 -13.54
N THR A 179 -4.05 -24.70 -12.28
CA THR A 179 -5.12 -24.85 -11.30
C THR A 179 -5.56 -23.49 -10.76
N VAL A 180 -6.83 -23.37 -10.35
CA VAL A 180 -7.49 -22.13 -9.89
C VAL A 180 -6.99 -21.63 -8.51
N GLY A 181 -6.03 -22.31 -7.89
CA GLY A 181 -5.48 -21.90 -6.59
C GLY A 181 -4.64 -20.64 -6.72
N SER A 182 -5.07 -19.55 -6.07
CA SER A 182 -4.32 -18.29 -6.06
C SER A 182 -3.51 -18.12 -4.77
N SER A 183 -2.30 -17.59 -4.91
CA SER A 183 -1.38 -17.31 -3.80
C SER A 183 -1.37 -15.82 -3.50
N ALA A 184 -1.45 -15.44 -2.23
CA ALA A 184 -1.41 -14.03 -1.82
C ALA A 184 0.03 -13.51 -1.84
N VAL A 185 0.25 -12.34 -2.44
CA VAL A 185 1.60 -11.77 -2.59
C VAL A 185 1.73 -10.44 -1.85
N LEU A 186 0.70 -9.61 -1.92
CA LEU A 186 0.66 -8.28 -1.31
C LEU A 186 -0.77 -7.98 -0.88
N ASN A 187 -0.95 -7.35 0.27
CA ASN A 187 -2.29 -6.94 0.71
C ASN A 187 -2.22 -5.73 1.64
N ALA A 188 -3.33 -5.01 1.73
CA ALA A 188 -3.57 -4.02 2.75
C ALA A 188 -4.90 -4.33 3.45
N ALA A 189 -4.88 -4.38 4.78
CA ALA A 189 -6.08 -4.58 5.57
C ALA A 189 -7.00 -3.35 5.51
N LYS A 190 -8.24 -3.53 5.96
CA LYS A 190 -9.18 -2.42 6.13
C LYS A 190 -8.57 -1.33 7.03
N GLY A 191 -8.66 -0.09 6.58
CA GLY A 191 -8.02 1.08 7.22
C GLY A 191 -6.67 1.46 6.62
N GLY A 192 -6.09 0.63 5.75
CA GLY A 192 -4.83 0.90 5.06
C GLY A 192 -4.94 0.81 3.53
N GLY A 193 -3.79 0.85 2.88
CA GLY A 193 -3.61 0.60 1.45
C GLY A 193 -3.70 1.82 0.54
N ALA A 194 -3.97 3.02 1.09
CA ALA A 194 -4.03 4.25 0.32
C ALA A 194 -2.69 4.64 -0.32
N GLY A 195 -2.77 5.37 -1.44
CA GLY A 195 -1.62 5.83 -2.20
C GLY A 195 -1.03 4.73 -3.09
N VAL A 196 0.22 4.91 -3.50
CA VAL A 196 0.97 3.93 -4.29
C VAL A 196 1.78 3.05 -3.34
N THR A 197 1.60 1.73 -3.47
CA THR A 197 2.39 0.71 -2.78
C THR A 197 3.30 0.03 -3.77
N VAL A 198 4.58 -0.09 -3.43
CA VAL A 198 5.59 -0.80 -4.22
C VAL A 198 6.05 -2.01 -3.41
N SER A 199 6.17 -3.17 -4.07
CA SER A 199 6.79 -4.37 -3.53
C SER A 199 7.94 -4.80 -4.45
N GLN A 200 9.16 -4.82 -3.91
CA GLN A 200 10.36 -5.26 -4.62
C GLN A 200 10.75 -6.67 -4.16
N LEU A 201 10.71 -7.65 -5.07
CA LEU A 201 11.08 -9.03 -4.81
C LEU A 201 12.51 -9.27 -5.34
N ASN A 202 13.39 -9.72 -4.46
CA ASN A 202 14.78 -10.00 -4.79
C ASN A 202 14.88 -11.25 -5.70
N PRO A 203 15.43 -11.15 -6.92
CA PRO A 203 15.47 -12.25 -7.88
C PRO A 203 16.32 -13.43 -7.41
N SER A 204 17.28 -13.24 -6.49
CA SER A 204 18.10 -14.34 -5.96
C SER A 204 17.30 -15.34 -5.12
N ASN A 205 16.14 -14.94 -4.61
CA ASN A 205 15.24 -15.79 -3.82
C ASN A 205 13.97 -16.18 -4.59
N LEU A 206 13.89 -15.82 -5.88
CA LEU A 206 12.81 -16.17 -6.79
C LEU A 206 13.22 -17.48 -7.49
N THR A 207 12.60 -18.61 -7.18
CA THR A 207 13.07 -19.90 -7.72
C THR A 207 12.00 -20.62 -8.53
N LEU A 208 12.36 -21.01 -9.75
CA LEU A 208 11.63 -22.01 -10.52
C LEU A 208 12.07 -23.40 -10.08
N ASN A 209 11.14 -24.16 -9.53
CA ASN A 209 11.39 -25.49 -9.00
C ASN A 209 10.88 -26.54 -10.00
N ILE A 210 11.76 -27.41 -10.46
CA ILE A 210 11.47 -28.45 -11.45
C ILE A 210 11.73 -29.83 -10.83
N LYS A 211 10.75 -30.72 -10.94
CA LYS A 211 10.88 -32.09 -10.45
C LYS A 211 11.70 -32.96 -11.40
N ALA A 212 12.52 -33.86 -10.84
CA ALA A 212 13.26 -34.84 -11.63
C ALA A 212 12.33 -35.63 -12.56
N ASN A 213 12.78 -35.93 -13.77
CA ASN A 213 12.05 -36.74 -14.76
C ASN A 213 10.70 -36.16 -15.25
N THR A 214 10.43 -34.86 -15.07
CA THR A 214 9.16 -34.24 -15.50
C THR A 214 9.25 -33.35 -16.74
N VAL A 215 10.46 -33.10 -17.24
CA VAL A 215 10.74 -32.24 -18.40
C VAL A 215 11.50 -32.99 -19.49
N LYS A 216 11.41 -32.48 -20.73
CA LYS A 216 12.17 -32.95 -21.91
C LYS A 216 13.15 -31.87 -22.36
N ALA A 217 14.09 -32.24 -23.24
CA ALA A 217 15.09 -31.30 -23.76
C ALA A 217 14.47 -30.35 -24.79
N GLN A 218 13.81 -29.31 -24.30
CA GLN A 218 13.09 -28.30 -25.09
C GLN A 218 12.82 -27.04 -24.28
N THR A 219 12.38 -25.97 -24.94
CA THR A 219 11.89 -24.75 -24.28
C THR A 219 10.55 -24.99 -23.61
N TYR A 220 10.39 -24.52 -22.38
CA TYR A 220 9.13 -24.46 -21.65
C TYR A 220 8.71 -23.01 -21.42
N SER A 221 7.41 -22.73 -21.49
CA SER A 221 6.84 -21.41 -21.22
C SER A 221 5.55 -21.50 -20.42
N GLY A 222 5.21 -20.42 -19.72
CA GLY A 222 4.01 -20.29 -18.92
C GLY A 222 3.80 -18.83 -18.51
N ASN A 223 2.70 -18.57 -17.83
CA ASN A 223 2.25 -17.24 -17.45
C ASN A 223 1.91 -17.20 -15.96
N LEU A 224 2.25 -16.09 -15.32
CA LEU A 224 1.70 -15.69 -14.03
C LEU A 224 0.53 -14.75 -14.30
N ASN A 225 -0.62 -15.03 -13.70
CA ASN A 225 -1.80 -14.18 -13.80
C ASN A 225 -2.05 -13.51 -12.46
N TRP A 226 -1.98 -12.18 -12.45
CA TRP A 226 -2.13 -11.36 -11.25
C TRP A 226 -3.58 -10.88 -11.13
N THR A 227 -4.12 -10.88 -9.93
CA THR A 227 -5.49 -10.44 -9.67
C THR A 227 -5.53 -9.59 -8.42
N LEU A 228 -5.89 -8.32 -8.61
CA LEU A 228 -6.15 -7.36 -7.54
C LEU A 228 -7.64 -7.38 -7.21
N SER A 229 -7.97 -7.48 -5.93
CA SER A 229 -9.35 -7.43 -5.44
C SER A 229 -9.53 -6.41 -4.32
N ASP A 230 -10.73 -5.86 -4.24
CA ASP A 230 -11.19 -4.91 -3.22
C ASP A 230 -11.47 -5.55 -1.86
N LEU A 231 -11.27 -6.87 -1.73
CA LEU A 231 -11.52 -7.61 -0.49
C LEU A 231 -10.22 -7.64 0.34
N PRO A 232 -10.18 -7.03 1.54
CA PRO A 232 -9.05 -7.23 2.44
C PRO A 232 -8.92 -8.72 2.78
N ALA A 233 -7.70 -9.21 2.96
CA ALA A 233 -7.51 -10.51 3.57
C ALA A 233 -8.13 -10.48 4.98
N GLU A 234 -9.01 -11.43 5.29
CA GLU A 234 -9.37 -11.76 6.67
C GLU A 234 -8.15 -12.30 7.43
#